data_AF-A0A9C9GKD4-F1
#
_entry.id   AF-A0A9C9GKD4-F1
#
_cell.length_a   1.000
_cell.length_b   1.000
_cell.length_c   1.000
_cell.angle_alpha   90.00
_cell.angle_beta   90.00
_cell.angle_gamma   90.00
#
_symmetry.space_group_name_H-M   'P 1'
#
loop_
_entity.id
_entity.type
_entity.pdbx_description
1 polymer ?
#
loop_
_entity_poly.entity_id
_entity_poly.type
_entity_poly.pdbx_seq_one_letter_code
_entity_poly.pdbx_strand_id
1 'polypeptide(L)'
;MYESFFGFKEKPFSLLPDPGFLYPSKKHYMALTMLQYGLMNQAGITVITGEVGSGKTTLIRKLLSEIDDDISTGLISNTHESFGDLLQWVSMAFDLDYKGKDKVAL
;
A
#
# COMPACT_ATOMS: atom_id res chain seq x y z
N MET A 1 6.69 -30.54 -8.63
CA MET A 1 6.67 -31.46 -9.82
C MET A 1 6.84 -30.65 -11.10
N TYR A 2 6.10 -29.55 -11.27
CA TYR A 2 6.28 -28.61 -12.38
C TYR A 2 7.53 -27.73 -12.15
N GLU A 3 7.76 -27.30 -10.90
CA GLU A 3 8.88 -26.45 -10.50
C GLU A 3 10.22 -27.12 -10.76
N SER A 4 10.37 -28.38 -10.34
CA SER A 4 11.58 -29.18 -10.57
C SER A 4 11.81 -29.51 -12.04
N PHE A 5 10.75 -29.65 -12.84
CA PHE A 5 10.86 -29.93 -14.27
C PHE A 5 11.32 -28.70 -15.07
N PHE A 6 10.84 -27.50 -14.72
CA PHE A 6 11.20 -26.23 -15.38
C PHE A 6 12.33 -25.45 -14.70
N GLY A 7 12.84 -25.94 -13.56
CA GLY A 7 13.89 -25.26 -12.79
C GLY A 7 13.42 -24.00 -12.06
N PHE A 8 12.12 -23.88 -11.76
CA PHE A 8 11.61 -22.76 -10.98
C PHE A 8 11.93 -22.91 -9.49
N LYS A 9 12.28 -21.79 -8.84
CA LYS A 9 12.52 -21.74 -7.39
C LYS A 9 11.22 -21.83 -6.59
N GLU A 10 10.11 -21.43 -7.20
CA GLU A 10 8.80 -21.37 -6.58
C GLU A 10 7.69 -21.53 -7.62
N LYS A 11 6.44 -21.61 -7.15
CA LYS A 11 5.28 -21.88 -7.99
C LYS A 11 5.05 -20.70 -8.96
N PRO A 12 5.15 -20.91 -10.29
CA PRO A 12 4.87 -19.85 -11.25
C PRO A 12 3.37 -19.50 -11.26
N PHE A 13 3.06 -18.25 -11.61
CA PHE A 13 1.68 -17.74 -11.74
C PHE A 13 0.84 -17.86 -10.46
N SER A 14 1.46 -17.61 -9.29
CA SER A 14 0.71 -17.45 -8.04
C SER A 14 -0.30 -16.31 -8.17
N LEU A 15 -1.50 -16.52 -7.60
CA LEU A 15 -2.53 -15.47 -7.51
C LEU A 15 -2.16 -14.41 -6.47
N LEU A 16 -1.27 -14.74 -5.54
CA LEU A 16 -0.77 -13.78 -4.56
C LEU A 16 0.35 -12.97 -5.22
N PRO A 17 0.24 -11.63 -5.26
CA PRO A 17 1.31 -10.80 -5.76
C PRO A 17 2.53 -10.89 -4.83
N ASP A 18 3.67 -11.28 -5.38
CA ASP A 18 4.95 -11.36 -4.68
C ASP A 18 5.79 -10.10 -4.96
N PRO A 19 6.11 -9.28 -3.93
CA PRO A 19 6.97 -8.11 -4.07
C PRO A 19 8.36 -8.41 -4.64
N GLY A 20 8.89 -9.63 -4.46
CA GLY A 20 10.19 -10.07 -4.98
C GLY A 20 10.25 -10.14 -6.51
N PHE A 21 9.11 -10.17 -7.18
CA PHE A 21 8.98 -10.16 -8.64
C PHE A 21 8.60 -8.79 -9.21
N LEU A 22 8.73 -7.71 -8.44
CA LEU A 22 8.45 -6.37 -8.95
C LEU A 22 9.39 -6.05 -10.11
N TYR A 23 8.85 -5.92 -11.32
CA TYR A 23 9.57 -5.39 -12.47
C TYR A 23 9.50 -3.86 -12.48
N PRO A 24 10.60 -3.14 -12.21
CA PRO A 24 10.58 -1.68 -12.12
C PRO A 24 10.64 -1.09 -13.52
N SER A 25 9.51 -1.08 -14.25
CA SER A 25 9.45 -0.37 -15.52
C SER A 25 9.78 1.11 -15.32
N LYS A 26 10.23 1.80 -16.38
CA LYS A 26 10.52 3.24 -16.31
C LYS A 26 9.36 4.05 -15.72
N LYS A 27 8.11 3.68 -16.06
CA LYS A 27 6.91 4.35 -15.52
C LYS A 27 6.70 4.06 -14.04
N HIS A 28 6.93 2.81 -13.61
CA HIS A 28 6.83 2.43 -12.19
C HIS A 28 7.90 3.13 -11.35
N TYR A 29 9.12 3.21 -11.84
CA TYR A 29 10.21 3.92 -11.17
C TYR A 29 9.92 5.41 -11.01
N MET A 30 9.44 6.07 -12.06
CA MET A 30 9.04 7.48 -12.00
C MET A 30 7.90 7.70 -11.00
N ALA A 31 6.87 6.84 -11.01
CA ALA A 31 5.76 6.94 -10.07
C ALA A 31 6.20 6.74 -8.61
N LEU A 32 7.07 5.77 -8.35
CA LEU A 32 7.64 5.54 -7.02
C LEU A 32 8.47 6.75 -6.56
N THR A 33 9.29 7.30 -7.44
CA THR A 33 10.11 8.50 -7.14
C THR A 33 9.22 9.70 -6.78
N MET A 34 8.10 9.90 -7.50
CA MET A 34 7.14 10.96 -7.18
C MET A 34 6.45 10.76 -5.83
N LEU A 35 6.11 9.51 -5.48
CA LEU A 35 5.55 9.17 -4.17
C LEU A 35 6.55 9.45 -3.04
N GLN A 36 7.80 9.00 -3.20
CA GLN A 36 8.89 9.26 -2.24
C GLN A 36 9.12 10.77 -2.08
N TYR A 37 9.17 11.51 -3.18
CA TYR A 37 9.32 12.97 -3.12
C TYR A 37 8.17 13.64 -2.37
N GLY A 38 6.92 13.20 -2.61
CA GLY A 38 5.75 13.69 -1.89
C GLY A 38 5.84 13.43 -0.38
N LEU A 39 6.31 12.24 0.01
CA LEU A 39 6.54 11.89 1.42
C LEU A 39 7.63 12.75 2.06
N MET A 40 8.81 12.86 1.42
CA MET A 40 9.96 13.62 1.94
C MET A 40 9.66 15.11 2.11
N ASN A 41 8.83 15.68 1.24
CA ASN A 41 8.44 17.09 1.31
C ASN A 41 7.16 17.32 2.12
N GLN A 42 6.64 16.29 2.81
CA GLN A 42 5.41 16.37 3.60
C GLN A 42 4.23 16.96 2.81
N ALA A 43 4.12 16.59 1.52
CA ALA A 43 3.01 17.01 0.69
C ALA A 43 1.69 16.51 1.29
N GLY A 44 0.72 17.41 1.48
CA GLY A 44 -0.51 17.07 2.19
C GLY A 44 -1.30 15.92 1.55
N ILE A 45 -1.36 15.85 0.22
CA ILE A 45 -2.00 14.76 -0.52
C ILE A 45 -1.15 14.43 -1.76
N THR A 46 -0.83 13.16 -1.93
CA THR A 46 -0.20 12.63 -3.16
C THR A 46 -1.10 11.57 -3.78
N VAL A 47 -1.34 11.66 -5.09
CA VAL A 47 -2.25 10.76 -5.81
C VAL A 47 -1.50 10.01 -6.91
N ILE A 48 -1.67 8.68 -6.94
CA ILE A 48 -1.18 7.83 -8.02
C ILE A 48 -2.37 7.27 -8.83
N THR A 49 -2.33 7.45 -10.14
CA THR A 49 -3.39 7.01 -11.06
C THR A 49 -2.88 5.98 -12.06
N GLY A 50 -3.80 5.23 -12.67
CA GLY A 50 -3.48 4.21 -13.68
C GLY A 50 -4.58 3.17 -13.79
N GLU A 51 -4.55 2.38 -14.86
CA GLU A 51 -5.54 1.36 -15.17
C GLU A 51 -5.58 0.20 -14.16
N VAL A 52 -6.63 -0.61 -14.19
CA VAL A 52 -6.71 -1.84 -13.38
C VAL A 52 -5.53 -2.75 -13.73
N GLY A 53 -4.86 -3.29 -12.72
CA GLY A 53 -3.67 -4.12 -12.93
C GLY A 53 -2.37 -3.36 -13.21
N SER A 54 -2.35 -2.02 -13.24
CA SER A 54 -1.14 -1.24 -13.52
C SER A 54 -0.08 -1.25 -12.41
N GLY A 55 -0.32 -1.92 -11.28
CA GLY A 55 0.64 -2.04 -10.17
C GLY A 55 0.57 -0.93 -9.12
N LYS A 56 -0.49 -0.11 -9.08
CA LYS A 56 -0.67 0.97 -8.08
C LYS A 56 -0.49 0.48 -6.64
N THR A 57 -1.21 -0.57 -6.25
CA THR A 57 -1.13 -1.16 -4.91
C THR A 57 0.25 -1.73 -4.63
N THR A 58 0.90 -2.31 -5.65
CA THR A 58 2.27 -2.83 -5.54
C THR A 58 3.27 -1.71 -5.28
N LEU A 59 3.12 -0.56 -5.93
CA LEU A 59 3.95 0.62 -5.69
C LEU A 59 3.77 1.18 -4.28
N ILE A 60 2.53 1.26 -3.78
CA ILE A 60 2.27 1.67 -2.39
C ILE A 60 2.95 0.72 -1.41
N ARG A 61 2.82 -0.60 -1.60
CA ARG A 61 3.49 -1.59 -0.76
C ARG A 61 5.02 -1.48 -0.82
N LYS A 62 5.56 -1.19 -2.01
CA LYS A 62 7.01 -0.98 -2.20
C LYS A 62 7.49 0.26 -1.46
N LEU A 63 6.75 1.38 -1.56
CA LEU A 63 7.03 2.59 -0.79
C LEU A 63 7.03 2.29 0.72
N LEU A 64 5.98 1.66 1.24
CA LEU A 64 5.87 1.32 2.66
C LEU A 64 7.01 0.40 3.14
N SER A 65 7.54 -0.47 2.28
CA SER A 65 8.69 -1.33 2.62
C SER A 65 10.04 -0.60 2.67
N GLU A 66 10.10 0.64 2.19
CA GLU A 66 11.31 1.47 2.12
C GLU A 66 11.25 2.67 3.08
N ILE A 67 10.15 2.84 3.81
CA ILE A 67 9.99 3.90 4.82
C ILE A 67 10.81 3.53 6.05
N ASP A 68 11.47 4.53 6.64
CA ASP A 68 12.26 4.40 7.85
C ASP A 68 11.39 4.05 9.08
N ASP A 69 11.99 3.33 10.05
CA ASP A 69 11.31 2.86 11.26
C ASP A 69 10.83 3.99 12.20
N ASP A 70 11.27 5.24 11.97
CA ASP A 70 10.85 6.41 12.74
C ASP A 70 9.51 7.00 12.26
N ILE A 71 8.94 6.49 11.17
CA ILE A 71 7.66 6.92 10.63
C ILE A 71 6.58 5.88 10.91
N SER A 72 5.57 6.26 11.70
CA SER A 72 4.37 5.45 11.87
C SER A 72 3.50 5.50 10.60
N THR A 73 3.22 4.34 10.00
CA THR A 73 2.40 4.23 8.79
C THR A 73 1.09 3.51 9.06
N GLY A 74 -0.03 4.09 8.63
CA GLY A 74 -1.34 3.42 8.60
C GLY A 74 -1.80 3.16 7.16
N LEU A 75 -2.12 1.91 6.82
CA LEU A 75 -2.65 1.53 5.51
C LEU A 75 -4.16 1.28 5.59
N ILE A 76 -4.93 2.18 5.00
CA ILE A 76 -6.37 1.97 4.80
C ILE A 76 -6.58 1.33 3.44
N SER A 77 -7.13 0.11 3.43
CA SER A 77 -7.54 -0.59 2.21
C SER A 77 -8.99 -1.04 2.35
N ASN A 78 -9.75 -1.06 1.25
CA ASN A 78 -11.16 -1.48 1.22
C ASN A 78 -12.06 -0.69 2.17
N THR A 79 -12.28 0.60 1.86
CA THR A 79 -13.29 1.41 2.54
C THR A 79 -14.68 0.95 2.10
N HIS A 80 -15.39 0.22 2.97
CA HIS A 80 -16.79 -0.13 2.77
C HIS A 80 -17.65 0.76 3.68
N GLU A 81 -18.73 1.34 3.15
CA GLU A 81 -19.53 2.37 3.83
C GLU A 81 -20.11 1.92 5.18
N SER A 82 -20.22 0.61 5.41
CA SER A 82 -20.76 0.03 6.63
C SER A 82 -19.82 0.04 7.85
N PHE A 83 -18.56 0.44 7.71
CA PHE A 83 -17.53 0.28 8.75
C PHE A 83 -17.17 1.56 9.52
N GLY A 84 -17.94 2.63 9.37
CA GLY A 84 -17.80 3.87 10.15
C GLY A 84 -17.14 5.03 9.41
N ASP A 85 -16.87 6.11 10.15
CA ASP A 85 -16.34 7.38 9.63
C ASP A 85 -14.82 7.30 9.35
N LEU A 86 -14.30 8.21 8.51
CA LEU A 86 -12.88 8.28 8.15
C LEU A 86 -11.93 8.26 9.37
N LEU A 87 -12.30 8.92 10.47
CA LEU A 87 -11.46 8.96 11.66
C LEU A 87 -11.36 7.59 12.35
N GLN A 88 -12.41 6.76 12.30
CA GLN A 88 -12.36 5.39 12.82
C GLN A 88 -11.40 4.55 11.98
N TRP A 89 -11.43 4.71 10.65
CA TRP A 89 -10.50 4.05 9.74
C TRP A 89 -9.05 4.44 9.99
N VAL A 90 -8.78 5.73 10.20
CA VAL A 90 -7.45 6.23 10.55
C VAL A 90 -7.02 5.63 11.88
N SER A 91 -7.88 5.66 12.89
CA SER A 91 -7.59 5.09 14.22
C SER A 91 -7.27 3.60 14.12
N MET A 92 -8.08 2.83 13.39
CA MET A 92 -7.86 1.42 13.14
C MET A 92 -6.53 1.16 12.41
N ALA A 93 -6.19 1.97 11.41
CA ALA A 93 -4.94 1.83 10.66
C ALA A 93 -3.68 2.08 11.50
N PHE A 94 -3.80 2.83 12.60
CA PHE A 94 -2.74 3.08 13.57
C PHE A 94 -2.84 2.21 14.84
N ASP A 95 -3.71 1.20 14.84
CA ASP A 95 -3.99 0.32 16.00
C ASP A 95 -4.43 1.10 17.26
N LEU A 96 -5.17 2.19 17.07
CA LEU A 96 -5.74 3.01 18.13
C LEU A 96 -7.18 2.58 18.43
N ASP A 97 -7.59 2.71 19.69
CA ASP A 97 -8.96 2.40 20.11
C ASP A 97 -9.97 3.36 19.46
N TYR A 98 -10.91 2.79 18.70
CA TYR A 98 -11.87 3.49 17.85
C TYR A 98 -13.33 3.20 18.21
N LYS A 99 -13.62 2.18 19.03
CA LYS A 99 -14.99 1.72 19.29
C LYS A 99 -15.74 2.71 20.19
N GLY A 100 -16.89 3.19 19.73
CA GLY A 100 -17.76 4.08 20.51
C GLY A 100 -17.28 5.53 20.61
N LYS A 101 -16.26 5.93 19.83
CA LYS A 101 -15.74 7.31 19.78
C LYS A 101 -16.34 8.10 18.61
N ASP A 102 -17.65 7.96 18.41
CA ASP A 102 -18.35 8.63 17.33
C ASP A 102 -18.68 10.07 17.70
N LYS A 103 -17.95 10.96 17.03
CA LYS A 103 -18.04 12.42 17.07
C LYS A 103 -17.46 13.02 18.34
N VAL A 104 -16.69 14.10 18.16
CA VAL A 104 -16.30 14.99 19.24
C VAL A 104 -17.58 15.41 19.94
N ALA A 105 -17.75 15.01 21.20
CA ALA A 105 -18.76 15.59 22.06
C ALA A 105 -18.41 17.07 22.21
N LEU A 106 -19.08 17.92 21.44
CA LEU A 106 -19.14 19.36 21.69
C LEU A 106 -20.03 19.59 22.91
#